data_AF-A0A2M7G5R8-F1
#
_entry.id   AF-A0A2M7G5R8-F1
#
_cell.length_a   1.000
_cell.length_b   1.000
_cell.length_c   1.000
_cell.angle_alpha   90.00
_cell.angle_beta   90.00
_cell.angle_gamma   90.00
#
_symmetry.space_group_name_H-M   'P 1'
#
loop_
_entity.id
_entity.type
_entity.pdbx_description
1 polymer ?
#
loop_
_entity_poly.entity_id
_entity_poly.type
_entity_poly.pdbx_seq_one_letter_code
_entity_poly.pdbx_strand_id
1 'polypeptide(L)'
;MSPTIRSAQKQMLYVAMPYDQGKSGISAYIRATLSELSARRNLSLVALESDLPALKVCLQPGEHNLQALPAFWGHPLASLLWFFWVLPRLVKKPEIGQVFIPAGNRRCLIQSPKPVVTTVHDLAPLRLARKYDPLRQFYLRRILPWLLKHAGKLVAISSSTAHDLSELVGIPAADISLAPNGYDAQRFQAQAQPEDPQVLLRHGLRGESALPYLLYVARIENPGKNHLGLLKAWQQLPEGLRQQYQLVFAGSDWKGAETVHAWVRENQPENVKFLGFVPDEDLPALYRHASLYVQPSLYEGFGIPLVEAMASGVAVLSSNCGALPEVGGKAVQLVDPTPQALATALERLLQSPDLRAEMARAGIQRAQDFSWSRHTQVIAELAQPTETLTLQGLKLYNGHMSQVLELLKARIRAHQQTRLYYVNADCLNLAWQNKAYRSALQEADLLLPDGSGVALGAKLTGQTLIENLNGTDMFLPLCEMAQKQGLKLWFFGGRPEVNQALCTQVQARWPQLKIAGSQHGYISPDQHAELLKQIREDAPDILFVAMGAPQQERWIQVHAELLQVPLILGVGGLFDFYSGRIPRAPLLLRRLGLEWTWRLLQEPSRLWKRYILGNPLFVWRMLRAGRQAPRFS
;
A
#
# COMPACT_ATOMS: atom_id res chain seq x y z
N MET A 1 -5.93 4.28 -40.25
CA MET A 1 -6.12 3.50 -39.00
C MET A 1 -4.74 3.23 -38.42
N SER A 2 -4.24 4.12 -37.57
CA SER A 2 -2.96 3.92 -36.87
C SER A 2 -3.24 3.17 -35.57
N PRO A 3 -2.40 2.18 -35.19
CA PRO A 3 -2.61 1.42 -33.98
C PRO A 3 -2.45 2.38 -32.80
N THR A 4 -3.54 2.56 -32.07
CA THR A 4 -3.55 3.26 -30.79
C THR A 4 -2.57 2.52 -29.89
N ILE A 5 -1.47 3.18 -29.52
CA ILE A 5 -0.56 2.70 -28.49
C ILE A 5 -1.36 2.70 -27.19
N ARG A 6 -2.08 1.59 -26.92
CA ARG A 6 -2.43 1.21 -25.55
C ARG A 6 -1.10 1.03 -24.86
N SER A 7 -0.68 2.00 -24.05
CA SER A 7 0.45 1.77 -23.16
C SER A 7 0.10 0.53 -22.34
N ALA A 8 0.90 -0.53 -22.46
CA ALA A 8 0.67 -1.76 -21.74
C ALA A 8 0.61 -1.40 -20.25
N GLN A 9 -0.57 -1.59 -19.64
CA GLN A 9 -0.77 -1.28 -18.23
C GLN A 9 0.23 -2.10 -17.43
N LYS A 10 1.12 -1.42 -16.68
CA LYS A 10 2.16 -2.10 -15.89
C LYS A 10 1.50 -3.10 -14.94
N GLN A 11 2.07 -4.29 -14.85
CA GLN A 11 1.55 -5.39 -14.04
C GLN A 11 1.82 -5.17 -12.54
N MET A 12 0.95 -5.74 -11.71
CA MET A 12 1.21 -5.91 -10.27
C MET A 12 2.02 -7.18 -10.05
N LEU A 13 3.18 -7.07 -9.40
CA LEU A 13 3.92 -8.23 -8.92
C LEU A 13 3.25 -8.78 -7.66
N TYR A 14 2.63 -9.95 -7.76
CA TYR A 14 1.97 -10.65 -6.65
C TYR A 14 2.90 -11.72 -6.09
N VAL A 15 3.33 -11.60 -4.84
CA VAL A 15 4.30 -12.52 -4.21
C VAL A 15 3.58 -13.55 -3.33
N ALA A 16 3.16 -14.68 -3.89
CA ALA A 16 2.39 -15.73 -3.19
C ALA A 16 3.27 -16.70 -2.36
N MET A 17 4.39 -16.24 -1.82
CA MET A 17 5.21 -16.98 -0.87
C MET A 17 4.90 -16.49 0.55
N PRO A 18 3.86 -17.02 1.19
CA PRO A 18 4.02 -18.30 1.88
C PRO A 18 2.78 -19.20 1.73
N TYR A 19 2.25 -19.33 0.52
CA TYR A 19 1.14 -20.25 0.26
C TYR A 19 1.51 -21.67 0.70
N ASP A 20 0.61 -22.34 1.43
CA ASP A 20 0.81 -23.66 2.04
C ASP A 20 -0.21 -24.68 1.52
N GLN A 21 -0.46 -24.66 0.20
CA GLN A 21 -1.37 -25.57 -0.49
C GLN A 21 -2.81 -25.51 0.04
N GLY A 22 -3.28 -24.33 0.45
CA GLY A 22 -4.66 -24.17 0.95
C GLY A 22 -4.84 -24.52 2.42
N LYS A 23 -3.81 -24.95 3.16
CA LYS A 23 -3.94 -25.51 4.52
C LYS A 23 -4.05 -24.47 5.64
N SER A 24 -4.11 -23.19 5.31
CA SER A 24 -4.17 -22.11 6.30
C SER A 24 -5.03 -20.92 5.86
N GLY A 25 -5.39 -20.09 6.84
CA GLY A 25 -6.07 -18.82 6.58
C GLY A 25 -5.28 -17.86 5.68
N ILE A 26 -3.93 -17.91 5.70
CA ILE A 26 -3.10 -17.13 4.76
C ILE A 26 -3.26 -17.67 3.33
N SER A 27 -3.37 -18.99 3.15
CA SER A 27 -3.66 -19.57 1.83
C SER A 27 -5.07 -19.24 1.36
N ALA A 28 -6.07 -19.27 2.24
CA ALA A 28 -7.42 -18.81 1.92
C ALA A 28 -7.43 -17.35 1.46
N TYR A 29 -6.74 -16.47 2.21
CA TYR A 29 -6.54 -15.07 1.84
C TYR A 29 -5.87 -14.91 0.47
N ILE A 30 -4.78 -15.64 0.22
CA ILE A 30 -4.04 -15.55 -1.05
C ILE A 30 -4.94 -15.96 -2.22
N ARG A 31 -5.70 -17.05 -2.11
CA ARG A 31 -6.62 -17.48 -3.19
C ARG A 31 -7.68 -16.43 -3.48
N ALA A 32 -8.33 -15.92 -2.43
CA ALA A 32 -9.41 -14.94 -2.55
C ALA A 32 -8.91 -13.62 -3.16
N THR A 33 -7.81 -13.07 -2.63
CA THR A 33 -7.24 -11.81 -3.13
C THR A 33 -6.61 -11.97 -4.51
N LEU A 34 -6.04 -13.12 -4.84
CA LEU A 34 -5.54 -13.41 -6.19
C LEU A 34 -6.68 -13.41 -7.22
N SER A 35 -7.81 -14.06 -6.91
CA SER A 35 -9.00 -14.06 -7.78
C SER A 35 -9.51 -12.64 -8.03
N GLU A 36 -9.79 -11.90 -6.95
CA GLU A 36 -10.32 -10.52 -7.03
C GLU A 36 -9.37 -9.52 -7.72
N LEU A 37 -8.05 -9.60 -7.46
CA LEU A 37 -7.09 -8.70 -8.08
C LEU A 37 -6.83 -9.05 -9.56
N SER A 38 -6.84 -10.35 -9.90
CA SER A 38 -6.68 -10.79 -11.30
C SER A 38 -7.87 -10.38 -12.17
N ALA A 39 -9.08 -10.33 -11.60
CA ALA A 39 -10.26 -9.82 -12.28
C ALA A 39 -10.15 -8.34 -12.68
N ARG A 40 -9.34 -7.56 -11.95
CA ARG A 40 -9.21 -6.10 -12.13
C ARG A 40 -8.02 -5.70 -13.00
N ARG A 41 -7.02 -6.58 -13.14
CA ARG A 41 -5.76 -6.27 -13.85
C ARG A 41 -4.89 -7.50 -14.10
N ASN A 42 -4.03 -7.38 -15.10
CA ASN A 42 -2.95 -8.33 -15.33
C ASN A 42 -1.96 -8.34 -14.15
N LEU A 43 -1.55 -9.54 -13.77
CA LEU A 43 -0.66 -9.81 -12.64
C LEU A 43 0.61 -10.51 -13.12
N SER A 44 1.74 -10.22 -12.47
CA SER A 44 2.93 -11.06 -12.49
C SER A 44 2.94 -11.85 -11.17
N LEU A 45 2.51 -13.11 -11.20
CA LEU A 45 2.46 -13.97 -10.03
C LEU A 45 3.80 -14.69 -9.82
N VAL A 46 4.31 -14.65 -8.59
CA VAL A 46 5.47 -15.44 -8.15
C VAL A 46 5.04 -16.39 -7.06
N ALA A 47 5.30 -17.68 -7.23
CA ALA A 47 5.01 -18.72 -6.25
C ALA A 47 6.00 -19.88 -6.36
N LEU A 48 5.99 -20.79 -5.38
CA LEU A 48 6.71 -22.05 -5.52
C LEU A 48 6.10 -22.90 -6.65
N GLU A 49 6.93 -23.68 -7.32
CA GLU A 49 6.52 -24.57 -8.41
C GLU A 49 5.41 -25.54 -7.99
N SER A 50 5.47 -26.07 -6.76
CA SER A 50 4.44 -26.95 -6.19
C SER A 50 3.08 -26.27 -6.00
N ASP A 51 3.07 -24.95 -5.89
CA ASP A 51 1.89 -24.17 -5.48
C ASP A 51 1.17 -23.55 -6.68
N LEU A 52 1.91 -23.34 -7.78
CA LEU A 52 1.40 -22.75 -9.01
C LEU A 52 0.14 -23.42 -9.56
N PRO A 53 0.03 -24.76 -9.62
CA PRO A 53 -1.19 -25.40 -10.13
C PRO A 53 -2.46 -24.95 -9.37
N ALA A 54 -2.40 -24.91 -8.03
CA ALA A 54 -3.54 -24.50 -7.22
C ALA A 54 -3.85 -23.00 -7.37
N LEU A 55 -2.82 -22.16 -7.47
CA LEU A 55 -2.99 -20.71 -7.64
C LEU A 55 -3.48 -20.32 -9.04
N LYS A 56 -3.10 -21.08 -10.07
CA LYS A 56 -3.56 -20.85 -11.46
C LYS A 56 -5.08 -20.95 -11.58
N VAL A 57 -5.70 -21.88 -10.86
CA VAL A 57 -7.16 -22.06 -10.86
C VAL A 57 -7.88 -20.83 -10.28
N CYS A 58 -7.22 -20.06 -9.44
CA CYS A 58 -7.78 -18.83 -8.86
C CYS A 58 -7.69 -17.62 -9.80
N LEU A 59 -6.89 -17.66 -10.86
CA LEU A 59 -6.71 -16.53 -11.76
C LEU A 59 -7.91 -16.41 -12.73
N GLN A 60 -8.44 -15.21 -12.83
CA GLN A 60 -9.42 -14.88 -13.88
C GLN A 60 -8.74 -14.80 -15.26
N PRO A 61 -9.49 -14.86 -16.37
CA PRO A 61 -8.93 -14.74 -17.71
C PRO A 61 -8.17 -13.42 -17.91
N GLY A 62 -6.93 -13.49 -18.37
CA GLY A 62 -6.06 -12.32 -18.58
C GLY A 62 -4.64 -12.68 -18.97
N GLU A 63 -3.83 -11.67 -19.30
CA GLU A 63 -2.41 -11.84 -19.66
C GLU A 63 -1.55 -11.86 -18.40
N HIS A 64 -1.69 -12.93 -17.62
CA HIS A 64 -0.93 -13.13 -16.38
C HIS A 64 0.45 -13.73 -16.67
N ASN A 65 1.49 -13.15 -16.09
CA ASN A 65 2.84 -13.72 -16.10
C ASN A 65 3.03 -14.59 -14.86
N LEU A 66 3.48 -15.83 -15.04
CA LEU A 66 3.64 -16.80 -13.96
C LEU A 66 5.11 -17.18 -13.81
N GLN A 67 5.68 -16.91 -12.64
CA GLN A 67 7.05 -17.24 -12.32
C GLN A 67 7.10 -18.34 -11.26
N ALA A 68 7.56 -19.53 -11.68
CA ALA A 68 7.83 -20.65 -10.82
C ALA A 68 9.16 -20.49 -10.08
N LEU A 69 9.15 -20.73 -8.78
CA LEU A 69 10.34 -20.81 -7.96
C LEU A 69 10.59 -22.26 -7.53
N PRO A 70 11.83 -22.76 -7.67
CA PRO A 70 12.20 -24.07 -7.15
C PRO A 70 11.87 -24.23 -5.67
N ALA A 71 11.53 -25.46 -5.27
CA ALA A 71 11.11 -25.80 -3.90
C ALA A 71 12.08 -25.33 -2.81
N PHE A 72 13.38 -25.26 -3.09
CA PHE A 72 14.38 -24.81 -2.10
C PHE A 72 14.12 -23.38 -1.60
N TRP A 73 13.51 -22.50 -2.41
CA TRP A 73 13.14 -21.15 -1.99
C TRP A 73 12.03 -21.12 -0.94
N GLY A 74 11.32 -22.23 -0.73
CA GLY A 74 10.34 -22.40 0.34
C GLY A 74 10.98 -22.56 1.73
N HIS A 75 12.25 -22.95 1.80
CA HIS A 75 12.95 -23.11 3.08
C HIS A 75 13.09 -21.76 3.80
N PRO A 76 12.89 -21.64 5.13
CA PRO A 76 12.80 -20.35 5.83
C PRO A 76 13.96 -19.38 5.58
N LEU A 77 15.21 -19.87 5.57
CA LEU A 77 16.40 -19.06 5.32
C LEU A 77 16.56 -18.71 3.82
N ALA A 78 16.31 -19.66 2.94
CA ALA A 78 16.37 -19.43 1.49
C ALA A 78 15.32 -18.39 1.06
N SER A 79 14.09 -18.53 1.56
CA SER A 79 13.01 -17.56 1.37
C SER A 79 13.44 -16.15 1.83
N LEU A 80 14.08 -16.04 3.00
CA LEU A 80 14.57 -14.75 3.49
C LEU A 80 15.61 -14.13 2.52
N LEU A 81 16.58 -14.93 2.07
CA LEU A 81 17.58 -14.48 1.10
C LEU A 81 16.93 -14.09 -0.24
N TRP A 82 15.91 -14.81 -0.69
CA TRP A 82 15.17 -14.48 -1.90
C TRP A 82 14.52 -13.11 -1.82
N PHE A 83 13.82 -12.82 -0.71
CA PHE A 83 13.18 -11.51 -0.48
C PHE A 83 14.20 -10.37 -0.43
N PHE A 84 15.42 -10.62 0.06
CA PHE A 84 16.44 -9.59 0.20
C PHE A 84 17.27 -9.36 -1.06
N TRP A 85 17.51 -10.39 -1.88
CA TRP A 85 18.48 -10.32 -2.98
C TRP A 85 17.89 -10.59 -4.36
N VAL A 86 16.82 -11.38 -4.46
CA VAL A 86 16.23 -11.77 -5.76
C VAL A 86 15.02 -10.91 -6.06
N LEU A 87 14.08 -10.78 -5.12
CA LEU A 87 12.87 -9.99 -5.30
C LEU A 87 13.16 -8.53 -5.70
N PRO A 88 14.13 -7.80 -5.10
CA PRO A 88 14.42 -6.42 -5.53
C PRO A 88 14.91 -6.30 -6.98
N ARG A 89 15.51 -7.36 -7.54
CA ARG A 89 15.89 -7.39 -8.97
C ARG A 89 14.67 -7.60 -9.86
N LEU A 90 13.76 -8.48 -9.45
CA LEU A 90 12.49 -8.72 -10.16
C LEU A 90 11.61 -7.46 -10.20
N VAL A 91 11.54 -6.73 -9.09
CA VAL A 91 10.77 -5.48 -8.97
C VAL A 91 11.28 -4.36 -9.90
N LYS A 92 12.56 -4.40 -10.31
CA LYS A 92 13.15 -3.39 -11.21
C LYS A 92 12.74 -3.56 -12.67
N LYS A 93 12.13 -4.68 -13.05
CA LYS A 93 11.71 -4.92 -14.42
C LYS A 93 10.69 -3.86 -14.89
N PRO A 94 10.78 -3.37 -16.14
CA PRO A 94 9.98 -2.24 -16.62
C PRO A 94 8.48 -2.51 -16.66
N GLU A 95 8.07 -3.76 -16.90
CA GLU A 95 6.68 -4.23 -16.91
C GLU A 95 6.03 -4.22 -15.53
N ILE A 96 6.82 -4.25 -14.45
CA ILE A 96 6.32 -4.20 -13.08
C ILE A 96 6.08 -2.75 -12.64
N GLY A 97 4.82 -2.45 -12.31
CA GLY A 97 4.39 -1.13 -11.85
C GLY A 97 4.38 -0.99 -10.34
N GLN A 98 4.07 -2.09 -9.64
CA GLN A 98 3.76 -2.12 -8.22
C GLN A 98 3.97 -3.54 -7.67
N VAL A 99 4.10 -3.69 -6.36
CA VAL A 99 4.34 -4.96 -5.67
C VAL A 99 3.29 -5.16 -4.59
N PHE A 100 2.75 -6.37 -4.50
CA PHE A 100 1.86 -6.78 -3.43
C PHE A 100 2.45 -7.96 -2.65
N ILE A 101 2.59 -7.76 -1.34
CA ILE A 101 3.06 -8.75 -0.38
C ILE A 101 1.87 -9.17 0.50
N PRO A 102 1.25 -10.34 0.24
CA PRO A 102 0.02 -10.76 0.91
C PRO A 102 0.20 -11.16 2.38
N ALA A 103 1.43 -11.38 2.85
CA ALA A 103 1.70 -11.84 4.22
C ALA A 103 2.98 -11.23 4.81
N GLY A 104 2.92 -9.94 5.12
CA GLY A 104 4.03 -9.15 5.68
C GLY A 104 4.54 -9.64 7.02
N ASN A 105 3.67 -10.23 7.85
CA ASN A 105 4.06 -10.87 9.12
C ASN A 105 4.91 -12.13 8.93
N ARG A 106 5.06 -12.64 7.69
CA ARG A 106 5.96 -13.73 7.35
C ARG A 106 7.24 -13.23 6.72
N ARG A 107 7.13 -12.46 5.64
CA ARG A 107 8.26 -11.93 4.87
C ARG A 107 7.88 -10.58 4.27
N CYS A 108 8.85 -9.69 4.20
CA CYS A 108 8.72 -8.36 3.61
C CYS A 108 9.97 -8.03 2.80
N LEU A 109 9.83 -7.11 1.87
CA LEU A 109 10.93 -6.54 1.11
C LEU A 109 11.58 -5.41 1.93
N ILE A 110 12.90 -5.25 1.82
CA ILE A 110 13.64 -4.19 2.51
C ILE A 110 13.38 -2.82 1.88
N GLN A 111 13.54 -2.72 0.55
CA GLN A 111 13.41 -1.47 -0.22
C GLN A 111 12.98 -1.78 -1.65
N SER A 112 12.06 -0.97 -2.18
CA SER A 112 11.53 -1.08 -3.53
C SER A 112 11.62 0.26 -4.25
N PRO A 113 11.98 0.29 -5.56
CA PRO A 113 11.79 1.46 -6.40
C PRO A 113 10.35 1.61 -6.93
N LYS A 114 9.46 0.65 -6.63
CA LYS A 114 8.04 0.63 -7.02
C LYS A 114 7.15 0.70 -5.77
N PRO A 115 5.91 1.23 -5.85
CA PRO A 115 4.94 1.12 -4.76
C PRO A 115 4.81 -0.31 -4.27
N VAL A 116 4.86 -0.50 -2.95
CA VAL A 116 4.66 -1.79 -2.28
C VAL A 116 3.48 -1.67 -1.35
N VAL A 117 2.53 -2.58 -1.49
CA VAL A 117 1.44 -2.77 -0.52
C VAL A 117 1.67 -4.09 0.20
N THR A 118 1.65 -4.06 1.52
CA THR A 118 1.96 -5.21 2.36
C THR A 118 0.84 -5.46 3.37
N THR A 119 0.23 -6.64 3.33
CA THR A 119 -0.84 -7.02 4.26
C THR A 119 -0.27 -7.74 5.49
N VAL A 120 -0.71 -7.35 6.69
CA VAL A 120 -0.33 -7.98 7.96
C VAL A 120 -1.56 -8.68 8.55
N HIS A 121 -1.42 -9.98 8.82
CA HIS A 121 -2.52 -10.82 9.32
C HIS A 121 -2.65 -10.82 10.84
N ASP A 122 -1.53 -10.91 11.54
CA ASP A 122 -1.46 -10.89 13.00
C ASP A 122 -0.04 -10.63 13.46
N LEU A 123 0.09 -10.24 14.73
CA LEU A 123 1.34 -10.20 15.47
C LEU A 123 1.27 -11.07 16.73
N ALA A 124 0.42 -12.11 16.70
CA ALA A 124 0.22 -13.06 17.80
C ALA A 124 1.54 -13.58 18.42
N PRO A 125 2.60 -13.88 17.63
CA PRO A 125 3.87 -14.35 18.20
C PRO A 125 4.60 -13.34 19.09
N LEU A 126 4.27 -12.06 19.01
CA LEU A 126 4.82 -11.01 19.87
C LEU A 126 4.06 -10.91 21.20
N ARG A 127 2.75 -11.22 21.21
CA ARG A 127 1.90 -11.27 22.41
C ARG A 127 2.08 -12.57 23.20
N LEU A 128 2.21 -13.71 22.50
CA LEU A 128 2.28 -15.04 23.11
C LEU A 128 3.74 -15.47 23.35
N ALA A 129 4.17 -15.48 24.62
CA ALA A 129 5.50 -15.98 24.99
C ALA A 129 5.67 -17.48 24.66
N ARG A 130 6.86 -17.89 24.22
CA ARG A 130 7.30 -19.29 24.01
C ARG A 130 6.63 -20.11 22.87
N LYS A 131 5.95 -19.49 21.90
CA LYS A 131 5.35 -20.23 20.76
C LYS A 131 6.37 -20.83 19.77
N TYR A 132 7.60 -20.30 19.66
CA TYR A 132 8.60 -20.69 18.65
C TYR A 132 10.03 -20.87 19.19
N ASP A 133 10.92 -21.45 18.38
CA ASP A 133 12.35 -21.61 18.67
C ASP A 133 13.09 -20.26 18.78
N PRO A 134 14.29 -20.22 19.41
CA PRO A 134 15.00 -18.97 19.69
C PRO A 134 15.35 -18.13 18.45
N LEU A 135 15.75 -18.76 17.33
CA LEU A 135 16.12 -18.06 16.10
C LEU A 135 14.91 -17.39 15.47
N ARG A 136 13.78 -18.12 15.40
CA ARG A 136 12.51 -17.56 14.92
C ARG A 136 12.01 -16.45 15.83
N GLN A 137 12.17 -16.57 17.15
CA GLN A 137 11.84 -15.49 18.08
C GLN A 137 12.71 -14.25 17.85
N PHE A 138 14.01 -14.41 17.60
CA PHE A 138 14.89 -13.29 17.26
C PHE A 138 14.43 -12.57 15.99
N TYR A 139 14.14 -13.32 14.92
CA TYR A 139 13.58 -12.75 13.68
C TYR A 139 12.30 -11.95 13.97
N LEU A 140 11.34 -12.56 14.68
CA LEU A 140 10.05 -11.94 14.96
C LEU A 140 10.17 -10.69 15.83
N ARG A 141 11.08 -10.67 16.82
CA ARG A 141 11.23 -9.55 17.77
C ARG A 141 12.14 -8.43 17.29
N ARG A 142 13.09 -8.72 16.40
CA ARG A 142 14.11 -7.73 15.98
C ARG A 142 14.01 -7.39 14.50
N ILE A 143 13.89 -8.39 13.63
CA ILE A 143 13.98 -8.20 12.18
C ILE A 143 12.63 -7.80 11.60
N LEU A 144 11.55 -8.51 11.94
CA LEU A 144 10.21 -8.24 11.41
C LEU A 144 9.71 -6.81 11.71
N PRO A 145 9.83 -6.26 12.94
CA PRO A 145 9.39 -4.89 13.23
C PRO A 145 10.15 -3.85 12.40
N TRP A 146 11.46 -4.08 12.18
CA TRP A 146 12.25 -3.22 11.31
C TRP A 146 11.82 -3.32 9.86
N LEU A 147 11.55 -4.53 9.34
CA LEU A 147 11.07 -4.72 7.97
C LEU A 147 9.72 -4.05 7.74
N LEU A 148 8.77 -4.22 8.65
CA LEU A 148 7.42 -3.64 8.53
C LEU A 148 7.46 -2.11 8.46
N LYS A 149 8.35 -1.46 9.23
CA LYS A 149 8.56 0.01 9.15
C LYS A 149 9.03 0.50 7.78
N HIS A 150 9.55 -0.39 6.93
CA HIS A 150 10.06 -0.06 5.60
C HIS A 150 9.29 -0.76 4.47
N ALA A 151 8.19 -1.47 4.79
CA ALA A 151 7.48 -2.35 3.86
C ALA A 151 6.53 -1.62 2.88
N GLY A 152 6.63 -0.29 2.77
CA GLY A 152 5.76 0.54 1.94
C GLY A 152 4.43 0.87 2.63
N LYS A 153 3.32 0.72 1.91
CA LYS A 153 1.97 0.91 2.44
C LYS A 153 1.54 -0.36 3.18
N LEU A 154 1.09 -0.20 4.42
CA LEU A 154 0.66 -1.31 5.27
C LEU A 154 -0.85 -1.42 5.31
N VAL A 155 -1.32 -2.66 5.16
CA VAL A 155 -2.73 -3.03 5.31
C VAL A 155 -2.86 -3.96 6.51
N ALA A 156 -3.71 -3.59 7.46
CA ALA A 156 -4.08 -4.46 8.58
C ALA A 156 -5.47 -5.04 8.34
N ILE A 157 -5.62 -6.35 8.60
CA ILE A 157 -6.89 -7.06 8.38
C ILE A 157 -7.93 -6.83 9.48
N SER A 158 -7.57 -6.14 10.55
CA SER A 158 -8.43 -5.85 11.71
C SER A 158 -7.92 -4.62 12.46
N SER A 159 -8.80 -3.98 13.23
CA SER A 159 -8.40 -2.89 14.12
C SER A 159 -7.48 -3.41 15.22
N SER A 160 -7.70 -4.63 15.71
CA SER A 160 -6.79 -5.34 16.62
C SER A 160 -5.37 -5.48 16.03
N THR A 161 -5.23 -5.89 14.76
CA THR A 161 -3.91 -5.98 14.11
C THR A 161 -3.28 -4.61 13.89
N ALA A 162 -4.07 -3.61 13.53
CA ALA A 162 -3.58 -2.23 13.38
C ALA A 162 -3.07 -1.66 14.73
N HIS A 163 -3.78 -1.95 15.81
CA HIS A 163 -3.36 -1.59 17.16
C HIS A 163 -2.04 -2.27 17.52
N ASP A 164 -1.90 -3.57 17.26
CA ASP A 164 -0.64 -4.30 17.50
C ASP A 164 0.53 -3.75 16.67
N LEU A 165 0.30 -3.34 15.41
CA LEU A 165 1.31 -2.67 14.59
C LEU A 165 1.72 -1.32 15.20
N SER A 166 0.78 -0.57 15.74
CA SER A 166 1.08 0.70 16.40
C SER A 166 1.81 0.51 17.73
N GLU A 167 1.32 -0.37 18.60
CA GLU A 167 1.84 -0.57 19.96
C GLU A 167 3.16 -1.34 19.95
N LEU A 168 3.22 -2.49 19.26
CA LEU A 168 4.35 -3.42 19.34
C LEU A 168 5.46 -3.08 18.35
N VAL A 169 5.11 -2.53 17.19
CA VAL A 169 6.09 -2.17 16.15
C VAL A 169 6.42 -0.67 16.20
N GLY A 170 5.48 0.19 16.59
CA GLY A 170 5.67 1.65 16.62
C GLY A 170 5.44 2.31 15.27
N ILE A 171 4.48 1.79 14.48
CA ILE A 171 4.04 2.40 13.22
C ILE A 171 2.84 3.32 13.52
N PRO A 172 2.85 4.59 13.10
CA PRO A 172 1.72 5.49 13.34
C PRO A 172 0.41 4.93 12.77
N ALA A 173 -0.69 5.04 13.51
CA ALA A 173 -2.00 4.56 13.06
C ALA A 173 -2.44 5.17 11.72
N ALA A 174 -2.09 6.44 11.47
CA ALA A 174 -2.36 7.13 10.20
C ALA A 174 -1.64 6.53 8.98
N ASP A 175 -0.57 5.75 9.19
CA ASP A 175 0.18 5.08 8.14
C ASP A 175 -0.31 3.64 7.89
N ILE A 176 -1.32 3.17 8.63
CA ILE A 176 -1.90 1.83 8.53
C ILE A 176 -3.30 1.94 7.94
N SER A 177 -3.53 1.28 6.80
CA SER A 177 -4.85 1.17 6.20
C SER A 177 -5.57 -0.06 6.71
N LEU A 178 -6.84 0.08 7.11
CA LEU A 178 -7.67 -1.04 7.49
C LEU A 178 -8.34 -1.66 6.26
N ALA A 179 -8.20 -2.97 6.09
CA ALA A 179 -8.96 -3.73 5.11
C ALA A 179 -9.38 -5.07 5.73
N PRO A 180 -10.57 -5.13 6.36
CA PRO A 180 -11.14 -6.38 6.87
C PRO A 180 -11.12 -7.48 5.81
N ASN A 181 -10.86 -8.72 6.22
CA ASN A 181 -10.97 -9.85 5.29
C ASN A 181 -12.43 -10.05 4.85
N GLY A 182 -12.60 -10.69 3.70
CA GLY A 182 -13.91 -11.15 3.23
C GLY A 182 -14.18 -12.61 3.55
N TYR A 183 -15.30 -13.08 3.00
CA TYR A 183 -15.66 -14.49 2.88
C TYR A 183 -16.19 -14.73 1.46
N ASP A 184 -16.30 -15.99 1.07
CA ASP A 184 -16.90 -16.37 -0.21
C ASP A 184 -18.43 -16.43 -0.09
N ALA A 185 -19.09 -15.33 -0.45
CA ALA A 185 -20.55 -15.19 -0.33
C ALA A 185 -21.34 -16.11 -1.28
N GLN A 186 -20.71 -16.69 -2.30
CA GLN A 186 -21.37 -17.67 -3.17
C GLN A 186 -21.37 -19.06 -2.53
N ARG A 187 -20.32 -19.38 -1.77
CA ARG A 187 -20.17 -20.68 -1.09
C ARG A 187 -20.85 -20.72 0.27
N PHE A 188 -20.72 -19.65 1.06
CA PHE A 188 -21.26 -19.58 2.42
C PHE A 188 -22.50 -18.69 2.45
N GLN A 189 -23.68 -19.32 2.45
CA GLN A 189 -24.97 -18.64 2.46
C GLN A 189 -26.00 -19.49 3.19
N ALA A 190 -26.88 -18.88 3.98
CA ALA A 190 -27.87 -19.63 4.77
C ALA A 190 -28.90 -20.40 3.91
N GLN A 191 -29.18 -19.94 2.69
CA GLN A 191 -30.12 -20.60 1.77
C GLN A 191 -29.37 -21.57 0.84
N ALA A 192 -29.89 -22.79 0.70
CA ALA A 192 -29.19 -23.89 0.04
C ALA A 192 -29.10 -23.72 -1.49
N GLN A 193 -27.91 -23.93 -2.04
CA GLN A 193 -27.77 -24.61 -3.33
C GLN A 193 -28.22 -26.07 -3.16
N PRO A 194 -28.63 -26.80 -4.21
CA PRO A 194 -28.86 -28.24 -4.10
C PRO A 194 -27.60 -28.90 -3.52
N GLU A 195 -27.70 -29.34 -2.26
CA GLU A 195 -26.60 -29.99 -1.56
C GLU A 195 -26.54 -31.45 -1.94
N ASP A 196 -25.32 -31.97 -2.06
CA ASP A 196 -25.11 -33.40 -2.04
C ASP A 196 -25.40 -33.92 -0.61
N PRO A 197 -26.51 -34.65 -0.37
CA PRO A 197 -26.82 -35.19 0.95
C PRO A 197 -25.77 -36.18 1.45
N GLN A 198 -24.87 -36.64 0.57
CA GLN A 198 -23.74 -37.50 0.93
C GLN A 198 -22.65 -36.76 1.70
N VAL A 199 -22.53 -35.43 1.64
CA VAL A 199 -21.43 -34.68 2.31
C VAL A 199 -21.39 -35.01 3.80
N LEU A 200 -22.53 -34.86 4.50
CA LEU A 200 -22.60 -35.16 5.93
C LEU A 200 -22.46 -36.65 6.23
N LEU A 201 -22.91 -37.53 5.33
CA LEU A 201 -22.74 -38.98 5.47
C LEU A 201 -21.26 -39.37 5.38
N ARG A 202 -20.49 -38.80 4.43
CA ARG A 202 -19.04 -39.03 4.28
C ARG A 202 -18.27 -38.67 5.55
N HIS A 203 -18.69 -37.60 6.23
CA HIS A 203 -18.10 -37.16 7.51
C HIS A 203 -18.75 -37.81 8.73
N GLY A 204 -19.71 -38.73 8.55
CA GLY A 204 -20.47 -39.39 9.61
C GLY A 204 -21.18 -38.43 10.56
N LEU A 205 -21.70 -37.33 10.03
CA LEU A 205 -22.50 -36.30 10.70
C LEU A 205 -24.00 -36.44 10.39
N ARG A 206 -24.37 -37.45 9.62
CA ARG A 206 -25.76 -37.82 9.27
C ARG A 206 -25.89 -39.34 9.29
N GLY A 207 -27.07 -39.87 9.62
CA GLY A 207 -27.34 -41.31 9.77
C GLY A 207 -28.14 -41.60 11.05
N GLU A 208 -28.56 -42.86 11.25
CA GLU A 208 -29.42 -43.26 12.38
C GLU A 208 -28.82 -42.98 13.76
N SER A 209 -27.48 -43.00 13.87
CA SER A 209 -26.75 -42.75 15.12
C SER A 209 -26.12 -41.36 15.21
N ALA A 210 -26.36 -40.47 14.24
CA ALA A 210 -25.73 -39.15 14.20
C ALA A 210 -26.47 -38.15 15.10
N LEU A 211 -25.77 -37.60 16.10
CA LEU A 211 -26.29 -36.53 16.94
C LEU A 211 -26.17 -35.16 16.24
N PRO A 212 -27.08 -34.21 16.52
CA PRO A 212 -26.84 -32.79 16.24
C PRO A 212 -25.47 -32.35 16.79
N TYR A 213 -24.76 -31.47 16.09
CA TYR A 213 -23.37 -31.21 16.42
C TYR A 213 -23.02 -29.74 16.60
N LEU A 214 -22.05 -29.50 17.46
CA LEU A 214 -21.33 -28.24 17.59
C LEU A 214 -20.08 -28.32 16.72
N LEU A 215 -19.85 -27.31 15.89
CA LEU A 215 -18.73 -27.29 14.96
C LEU A 215 -17.64 -26.33 15.43
N TYR A 216 -16.39 -26.79 15.37
CA TYR A 216 -15.21 -25.92 15.48
C TYR A 216 -14.25 -26.18 14.30
N VAL A 217 -14.04 -25.16 13.47
CA VAL A 217 -13.16 -25.23 12.29
C VAL A 217 -11.84 -24.53 12.60
N ALA A 218 -10.82 -25.33 12.88
CA ALA A 218 -9.45 -24.86 13.07
C ALA A 218 -8.47 -26.03 12.97
N ARG A 219 -7.24 -25.77 12.52
CA ARG A 219 -6.14 -26.73 12.70
C ARG A 219 -5.97 -27.04 14.18
N ILE A 220 -5.78 -28.31 14.51
CA ILE A 220 -5.55 -28.73 15.90
C ILE A 220 -4.18 -28.21 16.33
N GLU A 221 -4.17 -27.13 17.11
CA GLU A 221 -2.97 -26.55 17.72
C GLU A 221 -3.20 -26.19 19.19
N ASN A 222 -2.09 -26.12 19.92
CA ASN A 222 -2.05 -25.71 21.32
C ASN A 222 -0.94 -24.65 21.54
N PRO A 223 -1.17 -23.58 22.33
CA PRO A 223 -2.42 -23.22 23.02
C PRO A 223 -3.35 -22.27 22.25
N GLY A 224 -2.90 -21.71 21.10
CA GLY A 224 -3.55 -20.55 20.47
C GLY A 224 -5.03 -20.74 20.12
N LYS A 225 -5.40 -21.90 19.57
CA LYS A 225 -6.79 -22.23 19.20
C LYS A 225 -7.63 -22.81 20.35
N ASN A 226 -7.06 -22.97 21.55
CA ASN A 226 -7.76 -23.34 22.77
C ASN A 226 -8.62 -24.63 22.70
N HIS A 227 -8.19 -25.65 21.94
CA HIS A 227 -8.90 -26.94 21.85
C HIS A 227 -9.14 -27.57 23.23
N LEU A 228 -8.12 -27.55 24.10
CA LEU A 228 -8.22 -28.04 25.47
C LEU A 228 -9.23 -27.26 26.32
N GLY A 229 -9.35 -25.95 26.13
CA GLY A 229 -10.32 -25.13 26.84
C GLY A 229 -11.75 -25.54 26.49
N LEU A 230 -12.03 -25.76 25.21
CA LEU A 230 -13.33 -26.22 24.73
C LEU A 230 -13.64 -27.65 25.15
N LEU A 231 -12.66 -28.56 25.10
CA LEU A 231 -12.83 -29.94 25.57
C LEU A 231 -13.16 -30.01 27.08
N LYS A 232 -12.48 -29.18 27.90
CA LYS A 232 -12.77 -29.08 29.33
C LYS A 232 -14.15 -28.46 29.58
N ALA A 233 -14.55 -27.47 28.79
CA ALA A 233 -15.88 -26.89 28.85
C ALA A 233 -16.96 -27.92 28.51
N TRP A 234 -16.70 -28.76 27.50
CA TRP A 234 -17.60 -29.83 27.09
C TRP A 234 -17.88 -30.81 28.23
N GLN A 235 -16.83 -31.26 28.94
CA GLN A 235 -17.00 -32.15 30.10
C GLN A 235 -17.79 -31.54 31.26
N GLN A 236 -17.81 -30.21 31.37
CA GLN A 236 -18.58 -29.51 32.40
C GLN A 236 -20.07 -29.40 32.07
N LEU A 237 -20.48 -29.73 30.84
CA LEU A 237 -21.90 -29.71 30.47
C LEU A 237 -22.69 -30.82 31.16
N PRO A 238 -23.97 -30.56 31.50
CA PRO A 238 -24.89 -31.59 31.98
C PRO A 238 -24.91 -32.81 31.07
N GLU A 239 -24.96 -34.00 31.66
CA GLU A 239 -24.96 -35.27 30.93
C GLU A 239 -26.06 -35.34 29.87
N GLY A 240 -27.27 -34.85 30.19
CA GLY A 240 -28.38 -34.80 29.24
C GLY A 240 -28.08 -34.00 27.97
N LEU A 241 -27.29 -32.92 28.04
CA LEU A 241 -26.85 -32.19 26.86
C LEU A 241 -25.73 -32.93 26.12
N ARG A 242 -24.79 -33.54 26.85
CA ARG A 242 -23.71 -34.35 26.26
C ARG A 242 -24.22 -35.59 25.52
N GLN A 243 -25.36 -36.14 25.91
CA GLN A 243 -26.03 -37.26 25.22
C GLN A 243 -26.84 -36.83 23.98
N GLN A 244 -27.31 -35.57 23.94
CA GLN A 244 -28.11 -35.04 22.83
C GLN A 244 -27.26 -34.46 21.69
N TYR A 245 -26.04 -34.02 21.99
CA TYR A 245 -25.17 -33.35 21.04
C TYR A 245 -23.80 -34.02 20.96
N GLN A 246 -23.11 -33.79 19.84
CA GLN A 246 -21.69 -34.13 19.69
C GLN A 246 -20.84 -32.88 19.42
N LEU A 247 -19.57 -32.92 19.85
CA LEU A 247 -18.59 -31.87 19.59
C LEU A 247 -17.66 -32.29 18.45
N VAL A 248 -17.65 -31.51 17.36
CA VAL A 248 -16.94 -31.84 16.11
C VAL A 248 -15.82 -30.85 15.85
N PHE A 249 -14.60 -31.36 15.79
CA PHE A 249 -13.40 -30.63 15.37
C PHE A 249 -13.09 -30.93 13.90
N ALA A 250 -13.15 -29.89 13.07
CA ALA A 250 -12.84 -29.93 11.65
C ALA A 250 -11.51 -29.21 11.38
N GLY A 251 -10.44 -29.98 11.24
CA GLY A 251 -9.12 -29.47 10.88
C GLY A 251 -8.01 -30.48 11.12
N SER A 252 -6.95 -30.36 10.32
CA SER A 252 -5.76 -31.22 10.43
C SER A 252 -4.93 -30.90 11.67
N ASP A 253 -4.16 -31.89 12.10
CA ASP A 253 -3.15 -31.72 13.14
C ASP A 253 -2.09 -30.69 12.76
N TRP A 254 -1.65 -29.95 13.76
CA TRP A 254 -0.57 -28.98 13.66
C TRP A 254 0.26 -29.00 14.96
N LYS A 255 1.04 -27.94 15.19
CA LYS A 255 1.92 -27.80 16.35
C LYS A 255 1.12 -27.89 17.66
N GLY A 256 1.42 -28.89 18.48
CA GLY A 256 0.80 -29.09 19.80
C GLY A 256 -0.47 -29.94 19.76
N ALA A 257 -0.83 -30.54 18.62
CA ALA A 257 -1.96 -31.46 18.52
C ALA A 257 -1.80 -32.70 19.42
N GLU A 258 -0.56 -33.16 19.60
CA GLU A 258 -0.21 -34.28 20.47
C GLU A 258 -0.70 -34.08 21.91
N THR A 259 -0.67 -32.84 22.41
CA THR A 259 -1.17 -32.49 23.75
C THR A 259 -2.70 -32.60 23.82
N VAL A 260 -3.39 -32.19 22.75
CA VAL A 260 -4.86 -32.28 22.66
C VAL A 260 -5.27 -33.75 22.63
N HIS A 261 -4.64 -34.54 21.76
CA HIS A 261 -4.94 -35.97 21.62
C HIS A 261 -4.58 -36.78 22.86
N ALA A 262 -3.50 -36.44 23.56
CA ALA A 262 -3.16 -37.07 24.85
C ALA A 262 -4.26 -36.84 25.89
N TRP A 263 -4.71 -35.60 26.03
CA TRP A 263 -5.79 -35.26 26.96
C TRP A 263 -7.08 -36.03 26.62
N VAL A 264 -7.45 -36.14 25.34
CA VAL A 264 -8.64 -36.91 24.90
C VAL A 264 -8.51 -38.39 25.24
N ARG A 265 -7.33 -39.01 25.05
CA ARG A 265 -7.10 -40.42 25.41
C ARG A 265 -7.20 -40.66 26.92
N GLU A 266 -6.68 -39.73 27.71
CA GLU A 266 -6.67 -39.81 29.18
C GLU A 266 -8.06 -39.58 29.79
N ASN A 267 -8.85 -38.66 29.22
CA ASN A 267 -10.10 -38.20 29.83
C ASN A 267 -11.36 -38.77 29.14
N GLN A 268 -11.21 -39.39 27.97
CA GLN A 268 -12.27 -40.05 27.19
C GLN A 268 -13.60 -39.27 27.16
N PRO A 269 -13.60 -38.02 26.67
CA PRO A 269 -14.81 -37.22 26.63
C PRO A 269 -15.86 -37.86 25.70
N GLU A 270 -17.10 -37.96 26.17
CA GLU A 270 -18.23 -38.50 25.41
C GLU A 270 -18.52 -37.65 24.17
N ASN A 271 -18.94 -38.30 23.07
CA ASN A 271 -19.46 -37.67 21.86
C ASN A 271 -18.55 -36.58 21.26
N VAL A 272 -17.23 -36.78 21.30
CA VAL A 272 -16.24 -35.90 20.64
C VAL A 272 -15.72 -36.56 19.36
N LYS A 273 -15.71 -35.82 18.25
CA LYS A 273 -15.26 -36.28 16.94
C LYS A 273 -14.20 -35.37 16.34
N PHE A 274 -13.10 -35.96 15.85
CA PHE A 274 -12.07 -35.27 15.07
C PHE A 274 -12.16 -35.73 13.62
N LEU A 275 -12.52 -34.83 12.71
CA LEU A 275 -12.67 -35.16 11.28
C LEU A 275 -11.33 -35.15 10.53
N GLY A 276 -10.31 -34.50 11.08
CA GLY A 276 -9.07 -34.23 10.36
C GLY A 276 -9.28 -33.17 9.28
N PHE A 277 -8.58 -33.31 8.15
CA PHE A 277 -8.73 -32.39 7.02
C PHE A 277 -10.12 -32.50 6.40
N VAL A 278 -10.85 -31.38 6.34
CA VAL A 278 -12.12 -31.28 5.60
C VAL A 278 -11.86 -30.51 4.30
N PRO A 279 -12.23 -31.05 3.13
CA PRO A 279 -12.14 -30.33 1.87
C PRO A 279 -12.93 -29.02 1.88
N ASP A 280 -12.40 -28.02 1.19
CA ASP A 280 -13.02 -26.69 1.12
C ASP A 280 -14.47 -26.77 0.59
N GLU A 281 -14.78 -27.64 -0.38
CA GLU A 281 -16.14 -27.80 -0.91
C GLU A 281 -17.17 -28.32 0.11
N ASP A 282 -16.73 -29.08 1.13
CA ASP A 282 -17.62 -29.69 2.11
C ASP A 282 -17.95 -28.74 3.27
N LEU A 283 -17.07 -27.77 3.58
CA LEU A 283 -17.20 -26.85 4.70
C LEU A 283 -18.56 -26.11 4.76
N PRO A 284 -19.12 -25.57 3.65
CA PRO A 284 -20.41 -24.91 3.70
C PRO A 284 -21.55 -25.78 4.23
N ALA A 285 -21.56 -27.08 3.90
CA ALA A 285 -22.56 -28.01 4.41
C ALA A 285 -22.37 -28.24 5.92
N LEU A 286 -21.11 -28.40 6.37
CA LEU A 286 -20.82 -28.57 7.79
C LEU A 286 -21.29 -27.36 8.61
N TYR A 287 -21.08 -26.13 8.14
CA TYR A 287 -21.56 -24.94 8.84
C TYR A 287 -23.09 -24.86 8.91
N ARG A 288 -23.78 -25.08 7.79
CA ARG A 288 -25.24 -24.90 7.71
C ARG A 288 -26.03 -25.91 8.55
N HIS A 289 -25.49 -27.12 8.70
CA HIS A 289 -26.13 -28.18 9.48
C HIS A 289 -25.64 -28.26 10.93
N ALA A 290 -24.69 -27.39 11.33
CA ALA A 290 -24.27 -27.29 12.72
C ALA A 290 -25.36 -26.66 13.59
N SER A 291 -25.56 -27.18 14.80
CA SER A 291 -26.47 -26.60 15.79
C SER A 291 -25.92 -25.32 16.43
N LEU A 292 -24.59 -25.23 16.51
CA LEU A 292 -23.85 -24.08 17.02
C LEU A 292 -22.42 -24.12 16.47
N TYR A 293 -21.86 -22.97 16.11
CA TYR A 293 -20.44 -22.81 15.81
C TYR A 293 -19.70 -22.24 17.02
N VAL A 294 -18.52 -22.78 17.34
CA VAL A 294 -17.74 -22.37 18.51
C VAL A 294 -16.30 -21.98 18.10
N GLN A 295 -15.88 -20.77 18.46
CA GLN A 295 -14.52 -20.25 18.23
C GLN A 295 -13.87 -19.82 19.56
N PRO A 296 -13.25 -20.74 20.32
CA PRO A 296 -12.72 -20.47 21.67
C PRO A 296 -11.30 -19.87 21.68
N SER A 297 -10.81 -19.34 20.55
CA SER A 297 -9.40 -19.02 20.34
C SER A 297 -8.85 -18.01 21.36
N LEU A 298 -7.60 -18.19 21.81
CA LEU A 298 -6.94 -17.26 22.75
C LEU A 298 -6.45 -15.98 22.07
N TYR A 299 -6.27 -16.02 20.75
CA TYR A 299 -5.91 -14.87 19.93
C TYR A 299 -6.25 -15.17 18.47
N GLU A 300 -6.86 -14.21 17.78
CA GLU A 300 -7.10 -14.24 16.33
C GLU A 300 -6.80 -12.88 15.71
N GLY A 301 -6.13 -12.91 14.54
CA GLY A 301 -5.93 -11.71 13.73
C GLY A 301 -7.19 -11.24 13.03
N PHE A 302 -8.14 -12.15 12.75
CA PHE A 302 -9.45 -11.81 12.17
C PHE A 302 -10.51 -12.88 12.50
N GLY A 303 -10.29 -14.13 12.06
CA GLY A 303 -11.26 -15.22 12.23
C GLY A 303 -12.19 -15.37 11.02
N ILE A 304 -11.65 -15.71 9.84
CA ILE A 304 -12.46 -16.00 8.64
C ILE A 304 -13.54 -17.08 8.93
N PRO A 305 -13.23 -18.19 9.63
CA PRO A 305 -14.23 -19.19 10.02
C PRO A 305 -15.44 -18.63 10.80
N LEU A 306 -15.25 -17.55 11.56
CA LEU A 306 -16.33 -16.87 12.28
C LEU A 306 -17.32 -16.22 11.31
N VAL A 307 -16.81 -15.56 10.26
CA VAL A 307 -17.63 -14.92 9.22
C VAL A 307 -18.33 -15.97 8.36
N GLU A 308 -17.62 -17.05 8.01
CA GLU A 308 -18.18 -18.19 7.26
C GLU A 308 -19.34 -18.85 8.03
N ALA A 309 -19.20 -19.03 9.35
CA ALA A 309 -20.28 -19.52 10.21
C ALA A 309 -21.48 -18.58 10.25
N MET A 310 -21.25 -17.28 10.48
CA MET A 310 -22.31 -16.26 10.48
C MET A 310 -23.06 -16.22 9.14
N ALA A 311 -22.34 -16.22 8.01
CA ALA A 311 -22.92 -16.20 6.67
C ALA A 311 -23.72 -17.46 6.34
N SER A 312 -23.31 -18.60 6.89
CA SER A 312 -24.01 -19.88 6.76
C SER A 312 -25.26 -19.98 7.63
N GLY A 313 -25.55 -18.97 8.46
CA GLY A 313 -26.77 -18.95 9.26
C GLY A 313 -26.75 -19.87 10.48
N VAL A 314 -25.57 -20.19 11.02
CA VAL A 314 -25.44 -20.87 12.31
C VAL A 314 -25.15 -19.86 13.43
N ALA A 315 -25.74 -20.06 14.61
CA ALA A 315 -25.44 -19.26 15.78
C ALA A 315 -23.97 -19.44 16.20
N VAL A 316 -23.33 -18.36 16.67
CA VAL A 316 -21.90 -18.37 16.96
C VAL A 316 -21.62 -18.03 18.43
N LEU A 317 -20.88 -18.91 19.09
CA LEU A 317 -20.19 -18.65 20.36
C LEU A 317 -18.71 -18.41 20.08
N SER A 318 -18.17 -17.29 20.52
CA SER A 318 -16.77 -16.93 20.28
C SER A 318 -16.12 -16.39 21.56
N SER A 319 -14.80 -16.51 21.66
CA SER A 319 -14.07 -15.78 22.69
C SER A 319 -14.06 -14.28 22.42
N ASN A 320 -13.83 -13.49 23.47
CA ASN A 320 -13.67 -12.04 23.43
C ASN A 320 -12.23 -11.57 23.13
N CYS A 321 -11.42 -12.39 22.43
CA CYS A 321 -9.99 -12.17 22.26
C CYS A 321 -9.60 -11.71 20.84
N GLY A 322 -8.59 -10.85 20.74
CA GLY A 322 -8.05 -10.37 19.46
C GLY A 322 -9.09 -9.63 18.64
N ALA A 323 -9.21 -9.97 17.35
CA ALA A 323 -10.19 -9.38 16.44
C ALA A 323 -11.61 -9.97 16.55
N LEU A 324 -11.85 -11.01 17.35
CA LEU A 324 -13.15 -11.67 17.40
C LEU A 324 -14.30 -10.74 17.87
N PRO A 325 -14.10 -9.84 18.86
CA PRO A 325 -15.13 -8.88 19.25
C PRO A 325 -15.52 -7.92 18.12
N GLU A 326 -14.54 -7.41 17.35
CA GLU A 326 -14.82 -6.50 16.24
C GLU A 326 -15.48 -7.24 15.07
N VAL A 327 -15.12 -8.50 14.79
CA VAL A 327 -15.73 -9.25 13.67
C VAL A 327 -17.16 -9.67 14.02
N GLY A 328 -17.36 -10.30 15.16
CA GLY A 328 -18.66 -10.81 15.58
C GLY A 328 -19.66 -9.74 16.04
N GLY A 329 -19.18 -8.66 16.65
CA GLY A 329 -20.02 -7.58 17.15
C GLY A 329 -21.14 -8.09 18.08
N LYS A 330 -22.36 -7.58 17.90
CA LYS A 330 -23.55 -8.02 18.65
C LYS A 330 -24.20 -9.29 18.09
N ALA A 331 -23.73 -9.81 16.95
CA ALA A 331 -24.33 -10.96 16.28
C ALA A 331 -23.89 -12.30 16.89
N VAL A 332 -22.82 -12.29 17.69
CA VAL A 332 -22.25 -13.49 18.30
C VAL A 332 -22.26 -13.34 19.82
N GLN A 333 -22.31 -14.47 20.53
CA GLN A 333 -22.08 -14.46 21.97
C GLN A 333 -20.57 -14.46 22.22
N LEU A 334 -20.06 -13.40 22.86
CA LEU A 334 -18.66 -13.28 23.26
C LEU A 334 -18.48 -13.70 24.72
N VAL A 335 -17.45 -14.49 25.00
CA VAL A 335 -17.12 -14.94 26.37
C VAL A 335 -15.62 -14.93 26.62
N ASP A 336 -15.23 -14.93 27.89
CA ASP A 336 -13.84 -15.21 28.25
C ASP A 336 -13.46 -16.64 27.81
N PRO A 337 -12.24 -16.89 27.30
CA PRO A 337 -11.84 -18.19 26.76
C PRO A 337 -11.49 -19.21 27.85
N THR A 338 -12.17 -19.18 28.99
CA THR A 338 -12.00 -20.13 30.09
C THR A 338 -12.99 -21.30 29.95
N PRO A 339 -12.63 -22.52 30.39
CA PRO A 339 -13.54 -23.67 30.33
C PRO A 339 -14.91 -23.39 30.97
N GLN A 340 -14.93 -22.72 32.13
CA GLN A 340 -16.15 -22.41 32.86
C GLN A 340 -17.07 -21.46 32.07
N ALA A 341 -16.53 -20.34 31.57
CA ALA A 341 -17.31 -19.37 30.81
C ALA A 341 -17.84 -19.97 29.49
N LEU A 342 -17.02 -20.79 28.83
CA LEU A 342 -17.44 -21.56 27.65
C LEU A 342 -18.58 -22.52 27.99
N ALA A 343 -18.47 -23.31 29.07
CA ALA A 343 -19.49 -24.29 29.47
C ALA A 343 -20.84 -23.62 29.77
N THR A 344 -20.84 -22.55 30.57
CA THR A 344 -22.06 -21.80 30.91
C THR A 344 -22.73 -21.22 29.65
N ALA A 345 -21.95 -20.70 28.71
CA ALA A 345 -22.49 -20.17 27.47
C ALA A 345 -23.02 -21.25 26.53
N LEU A 346 -22.31 -22.38 26.42
CA LEU A 346 -22.74 -23.55 25.67
C LEU A 346 -24.07 -24.08 26.20
N GLU A 347 -24.19 -24.28 27.51
CA GLU A 347 -25.42 -24.76 28.14
C GLU A 347 -26.62 -23.87 27.81
N ARG A 348 -26.47 -22.55 28.04
CA ARG A 348 -27.51 -21.56 27.73
C ARG A 348 -27.95 -21.61 26.27
N LEU A 349 -26.98 -21.63 25.35
CA LEU A 349 -27.26 -21.60 23.92
C LEU A 349 -27.90 -22.91 23.46
N LEU A 350 -27.46 -24.07 23.94
CA LEU A 350 -28.02 -25.37 23.58
C LEU A 350 -29.46 -25.55 24.08
N GLN A 351 -29.80 -24.95 25.22
CA GLN A 351 -31.16 -24.95 25.78
C GLN A 351 -32.10 -23.91 25.14
N SER A 352 -31.59 -22.97 24.32
CA SER A 352 -32.37 -21.84 23.79
C SER A 352 -32.42 -21.81 22.26
N PRO A 353 -33.26 -22.62 21.59
CA PRO A 353 -33.40 -22.63 20.13
C PRO A 353 -33.74 -21.26 19.53
N ASP A 354 -34.64 -20.50 20.17
CA ASP A 354 -35.07 -19.18 19.70
C ASP A 354 -33.92 -18.16 19.69
N LEU A 355 -33.10 -18.17 20.74
CA LEU A 355 -31.92 -17.33 20.83
C LEU A 355 -30.90 -17.70 19.74
N ARG A 356 -30.71 -18.99 19.46
CA ARG A 356 -29.84 -19.42 18.35
C ARG A 356 -30.39 -18.93 17.01
N ALA A 357 -31.70 -19.01 16.78
CA ALA A 357 -32.33 -18.52 15.56
C ALA A 357 -32.21 -16.98 15.40
N GLU A 358 -32.33 -16.23 16.50
CA GLU A 358 -32.07 -14.78 16.52
C GLU A 358 -30.61 -14.47 16.16
N MET A 359 -29.66 -15.12 16.84
CA MET A 359 -28.23 -14.94 16.59
C MET A 359 -27.84 -15.32 15.16
N ALA A 360 -28.40 -16.40 14.61
CA ALA A 360 -28.20 -16.80 13.22
C ALA A 360 -28.62 -15.69 12.23
N ARG A 361 -29.81 -15.09 12.43
CA ARG A 361 -30.29 -13.98 11.60
C ARG A 361 -29.40 -12.74 11.72
N ALA A 362 -28.99 -12.39 12.95
CA ALA A 362 -28.06 -11.29 13.18
C ALA A 362 -26.68 -11.57 12.55
N GLY A 363 -26.22 -12.82 12.58
CA GLY A 363 -24.98 -13.28 11.95
C GLY A 363 -24.99 -13.08 10.44
N ILE A 364 -26.06 -13.49 9.76
CA ILE A 364 -26.21 -13.29 8.31
C ILE A 364 -26.12 -11.81 7.94
N GLN A 365 -26.79 -10.92 8.70
CA GLN A 365 -26.71 -9.48 8.49
C GLN A 365 -25.29 -8.96 8.72
N ARG A 366 -24.64 -9.36 9.83
CA ARG A 366 -23.27 -8.95 10.15
C ARG A 366 -22.26 -9.42 9.12
N ALA A 367 -22.42 -10.61 8.54
CA ALA A 367 -21.50 -11.15 7.56
C ALA A 367 -21.39 -10.26 6.30
N GLN A 368 -22.47 -9.55 5.92
CA GLN A 368 -22.50 -8.66 4.75
C GLN A 368 -21.50 -7.49 4.81
N ASP A 369 -20.99 -7.16 6.00
CA ASP A 369 -19.98 -6.12 6.18
C ASP A 369 -18.58 -6.53 5.66
N PHE A 370 -18.38 -7.82 5.38
CA PHE A 370 -17.09 -8.40 5.02
C PHE A 370 -17.08 -8.85 3.56
N SER A 371 -16.14 -8.33 2.76
CA SER A 371 -16.07 -8.60 1.33
C SER A 371 -14.64 -8.60 0.82
N TRP A 372 -14.27 -9.63 0.05
CA TRP A 372 -12.97 -9.69 -0.62
C TRP A 372 -12.81 -8.61 -1.70
N SER A 373 -13.90 -8.22 -2.36
CA SER A 373 -13.91 -7.11 -3.30
C SER A 373 -13.61 -5.77 -2.62
N ARG A 374 -14.22 -5.50 -1.45
CA ARG A 374 -13.89 -4.31 -0.64
C ARG A 374 -12.44 -4.35 -0.15
N HIS A 375 -11.99 -5.50 0.33
CA HIS A 375 -10.61 -5.71 0.79
C HIS A 375 -9.58 -5.39 -0.32
N THR A 376 -9.76 -5.97 -1.50
CA THR A 376 -8.83 -5.79 -2.62
C THR A 376 -8.92 -4.43 -3.29
N GLN A 377 -10.05 -3.73 -3.17
CA GLN A 377 -10.17 -2.33 -3.57
C GLN A 377 -9.19 -1.46 -2.79
N VAL A 378 -9.11 -1.59 -1.46
CA VAL A 378 -8.13 -0.85 -0.63
C VAL A 378 -6.71 -1.13 -1.10
N ILE A 379 -6.36 -2.39 -1.37
CA ILE A 379 -5.04 -2.76 -1.90
C ILE A 379 -4.78 -2.10 -3.25
N ALA A 380 -5.76 -2.12 -4.16
CA ALA A 380 -5.62 -1.57 -5.50
C ALA A 380 -5.43 -0.04 -5.49
N GLU A 381 -6.12 0.66 -4.58
CA GLU A 381 -5.99 2.10 -4.36
C GLU A 381 -4.62 2.46 -3.78
N LEU A 382 -4.17 1.75 -2.75
CA LEU A 382 -2.85 1.97 -2.15
C LEU A 382 -1.69 1.63 -3.09
N ALA A 383 -1.91 0.75 -4.05
CA ALA A 383 -0.91 0.37 -5.03
C ALA A 383 -0.75 1.43 -6.14
N GLN A 384 -1.68 2.38 -6.28
CA GLN A 384 -1.54 3.45 -7.25
C GLN A 384 -0.41 4.41 -6.83
N PRO A 385 0.47 4.84 -7.76
CA PRO A 385 1.43 5.88 -7.47
C PRO A 385 0.70 7.15 -7.05
N THR A 386 1.06 7.73 -5.90
CA THR A 386 0.51 9.02 -5.50
C THR A 386 0.99 10.10 -6.46
N GLU A 387 0.08 10.82 -7.11
CA GLU A 387 0.37 11.93 -8.04
C GLU A 387 1.02 13.15 -7.34
N THR A 388 1.18 13.09 -6.01
CA THR A 388 1.74 14.15 -5.20
C THR A 388 2.78 13.61 -4.23
N LEU A 389 3.93 14.26 -4.19
CA LEU A 389 5.02 14.07 -3.23
C LEU A 389 4.97 15.21 -2.20
N THR A 390 4.84 14.89 -0.91
CA THR A 390 4.83 15.91 0.14
C THR A 390 6.18 16.02 0.84
N LEU A 391 6.89 17.15 0.69
CA LEU A 391 8.17 17.40 1.36
C LEU A 391 8.11 18.70 2.17
N GLN A 392 8.39 18.62 3.48
CA GLN A 392 8.28 19.75 4.43
C GLN A 392 6.92 20.47 4.37
N GLY A 393 5.83 19.76 4.07
CA GLY A 393 4.48 20.33 3.93
C GLY A 393 4.20 21.04 2.59
N LEU A 394 5.13 21.00 1.63
CA LEU A 394 4.89 21.43 0.24
C LEU A 394 4.47 20.21 -0.60
N LYS A 395 3.44 20.39 -1.44
CA LYS A 395 2.91 19.37 -2.34
C LYS A 395 3.54 19.53 -3.72
N LEU A 396 4.44 18.61 -4.06
CA LEU A 396 5.10 18.55 -5.36
C LEU A 396 4.36 17.56 -6.25
N TYR A 397 4.25 17.84 -7.54
CA TYR A 397 3.73 16.89 -8.51
C TYR A 397 4.65 15.68 -8.63
N ASN A 398 4.07 14.49 -8.67
CA ASN A 398 4.79 13.23 -8.76
C ASN A 398 4.21 12.39 -9.89
N GLY A 399 4.69 12.62 -11.10
CA GLY A 399 4.21 11.99 -12.32
C GLY A 399 5.25 12.06 -13.44
N HIS A 400 4.83 11.75 -14.66
CA HIS A 400 5.71 11.78 -15.82
C HIS A 400 5.75 13.14 -16.52
N MET A 401 6.88 13.47 -17.14
CA MET A 401 7.06 14.73 -17.88
C MET A 401 5.99 14.92 -18.98
N SER A 402 5.62 13.85 -19.67
CA SER A 402 4.59 13.86 -20.71
C SER A 402 3.21 14.29 -20.19
N GLN A 403 2.86 13.89 -18.96
CA GLN A 403 1.59 14.25 -18.33
C GLN A 403 1.57 15.73 -17.96
N VAL A 404 2.70 16.26 -17.47
CA VAL A 404 2.85 17.69 -17.20
C VAL A 404 2.69 18.50 -18.49
N LEU A 405 3.31 18.08 -19.59
CA LEU A 405 3.22 18.79 -20.87
C LEU A 405 1.78 18.85 -21.41
N GLU A 406 1.03 17.76 -21.35
CA GLU A 406 -0.37 17.76 -21.78
C GLU A 406 -1.26 18.61 -20.83
N LEU A 407 -0.99 18.59 -19.52
CA LEU A 407 -1.65 19.47 -18.56
C LEU A 407 -1.41 20.95 -18.91
N LEU A 408 -0.15 21.33 -19.12
CA LEU A 408 0.22 22.72 -19.45
C LEU A 408 -0.41 23.16 -20.76
N LYS A 409 -0.40 22.30 -21.78
CA LYS A 409 -1.04 22.56 -23.06
C LYS A 409 -2.54 22.78 -22.93
N ALA A 410 -3.24 21.98 -22.12
CA ALA A 410 -4.66 22.15 -21.87
C ALA A 410 -4.95 23.49 -21.15
N ARG A 411 -4.16 23.83 -20.13
CA ARG A 411 -4.33 25.08 -19.36
C ARG A 411 -4.03 26.33 -20.17
N ILE A 412 -2.98 26.32 -20.99
CA ILE A 412 -2.65 27.42 -21.92
C ILE A 412 -3.82 27.65 -22.89
N ARG A 413 -4.37 26.59 -23.50
CA ARG A 413 -5.53 26.70 -24.41
C ARG A 413 -6.78 27.22 -23.73
N ALA A 414 -6.98 26.89 -22.46
CA ALA A 414 -8.08 27.37 -21.65
C ALA A 414 -7.84 28.80 -21.09
N HIS A 415 -6.72 29.43 -21.41
CA HIS A 415 -6.26 30.69 -20.81
C HIS A 415 -6.26 30.65 -19.27
N GLN A 416 -6.05 29.46 -18.69
CA GLN A 416 -5.97 29.28 -17.25
C GLN A 416 -4.54 29.60 -16.79
N GLN A 417 -4.37 30.75 -16.15
CA GLN A 417 -3.10 31.16 -15.58
C GLN A 417 -2.54 30.08 -14.64
N THR A 418 -1.28 29.69 -14.87
CA THR A 418 -0.58 28.64 -14.14
C THR A 418 0.81 29.13 -13.75
N ARG A 419 1.08 29.18 -12.44
CA ARG A 419 2.40 29.47 -11.87
C ARG A 419 3.14 28.16 -11.60
N LEU A 420 4.29 27.97 -12.25
CA LEU A 420 5.08 26.74 -12.17
C LEU A 420 6.48 27.01 -11.62
N TYR A 421 6.84 26.30 -10.55
CA TYR A 421 8.18 26.40 -9.95
C TYR A 421 8.88 25.04 -9.85
N TYR A 422 10.20 25.06 -9.99
CA TYR A 422 11.04 23.89 -9.76
C TYR A 422 11.62 23.91 -8.34
N VAL A 423 11.39 22.83 -7.60
CA VAL A 423 11.78 22.72 -6.21
C VAL A 423 12.91 21.71 -6.09
N ASN A 424 14.07 22.18 -5.65
CA ASN A 424 15.21 21.34 -5.31
C ASN A 424 15.53 21.40 -3.80
N ALA A 425 16.55 20.68 -3.33
CA ALA A 425 16.93 20.65 -1.91
C ALA A 425 17.26 22.04 -1.32
N ASP A 426 17.81 22.95 -2.12
CA ASP A 426 18.13 24.32 -1.70
C ASP A 426 16.85 25.16 -1.58
N CYS A 427 15.91 25.03 -2.52
CA CYS A 427 14.58 25.63 -2.42
C CYS A 427 13.87 25.19 -1.13
N LEU A 428 13.92 23.90 -0.78
CA LEU A 428 13.32 23.39 0.46
C LEU A 428 14.01 23.98 1.70
N ASN A 429 15.32 24.15 1.67
CA ASN A 429 16.04 24.80 2.77
C ASN A 429 15.71 26.28 2.93
N LEU A 430 15.60 27.00 1.82
CA LEU A 430 15.20 28.41 1.77
C LEU A 430 13.76 28.58 2.26
N ALA A 431 12.83 27.72 1.82
CA ALA A 431 11.43 27.75 2.23
C ALA A 431 11.25 27.49 3.74
N TRP A 432 12.15 26.71 4.35
CA TRP A 432 12.14 26.54 5.81
C TRP A 432 12.49 27.84 6.56
N GLN A 433 13.44 28.62 6.03
CA GLN A 433 13.93 29.84 6.71
C GLN A 433 13.09 31.08 6.35
N ASN A 434 12.46 31.09 5.18
CA ASN A 434 11.82 32.27 4.64
C ASN A 434 10.32 32.05 4.42
N LYS A 435 9.50 32.60 5.32
CA LYS A 435 8.03 32.46 5.30
C LYS A 435 7.40 33.00 4.01
N ALA A 436 7.87 34.15 3.50
CA ALA A 436 7.34 34.74 2.26
C ALA A 436 7.60 33.84 1.04
N TYR A 437 8.83 33.30 0.93
CA TYR A 437 9.15 32.35 -0.14
C TYR A 437 8.34 31.05 -0.02
N ARG A 438 8.15 30.56 1.21
CA ARG A 438 7.28 29.41 1.45
C ARG A 438 5.83 29.65 1.02
N SER A 439 5.27 30.83 1.31
CA SER A 439 3.93 31.22 0.85
C SER A 439 3.84 31.18 -0.67
N ALA A 440 4.81 31.78 -1.36
CA ALA A 440 4.87 31.77 -2.83
C ALA A 440 4.87 30.34 -3.39
N LEU A 441 5.62 29.41 -2.79
CA LEU A 441 5.60 27.99 -3.19
C LEU A 441 4.27 27.31 -2.86
N GLN A 442 3.63 27.61 -1.72
CA GLN A 442 2.35 27.01 -1.33
C GLN A 442 1.19 27.45 -2.21
N GLU A 443 1.24 28.69 -2.70
CA GLU A 443 0.24 29.26 -3.60
C GLU A 443 0.48 28.89 -5.07
N ALA A 444 1.62 28.28 -5.40
CA ALA A 444 1.92 27.87 -6.78
C ALA A 444 0.91 26.83 -7.29
N ASP A 445 0.55 26.94 -8.56
CA ASP A 445 -0.38 26.01 -9.21
C ASP A 445 0.27 24.66 -9.51
N LEU A 446 1.59 24.64 -9.71
CA LEU A 446 2.37 23.43 -9.94
C LEU A 446 3.80 23.55 -9.41
N LEU A 447 4.17 22.64 -8.48
CA LEU A 447 5.55 22.49 -8.01
C LEU A 447 6.16 21.23 -8.61
N LEU A 448 7.24 21.36 -9.37
CA LEU A 448 7.92 20.24 -9.99
C LEU A 448 9.20 19.85 -9.21
N PRO A 449 9.42 18.55 -8.94
CA PRO A 449 10.63 18.06 -8.29
C PRO A 449 11.85 18.20 -9.20
N ASP A 450 12.90 18.86 -8.71
CA ASP A 450 14.13 19.12 -9.45
C ASP A 450 15.38 18.61 -8.70
N GLY A 451 16.01 17.60 -9.28
CA GLY A 451 17.33 17.11 -8.90
C GLY A 451 17.35 15.95 -7.88
N SER A 452 18.53 15.39 -7.71
CA SER A 452 18.77 14.19 -6.88
C SER A 452 18.49 14.39 -5.39
N GLY A 453 18.57 15.63 -4.89
CA GLY A 453 18.23 15.96 -3.51
C GLY A 453 16.76 15.69 -3.18
N VAL A 454 15.84 15.97 -4.11
CA VAL A 454 14.39 15.71 -3.92
C VAL A 454 14.11 14.21 -3.93
N ALA A 455 14.75 13.47 -4.83
CA ALA A 455 14.68 12.01 -4.86
C ALA A 455 15.15 11.38 -3.53
N LEU A 456 16.25 11.90 -2.96
CA LEU A 456 16.72 11.49 -1.65
C LEU A 456 15.73 11.87 -0.54
N GLY A 457 15.18 13.09 -0.55
CA GLY A 457 14.17 13.53 0.41
C GLY A 457 12.89 12.70 0.39
N ALA A 458 12.41 12.33 -0.80
CA ALA A 458 11.30 11.41 -0.98
C ALA A 458 11.62 10.06 -0.29
N LYS A 459 12.78 9.47 -0.61
CA LYS A 459 13.21 8.20 0.00
C LYS A 459 13.30 8.27 1.53
N LEU A 460 13.84 9.36 2.08
CA LEU A 460 13.97 9.57 3.52
C LEU A 460 12.63 9.77 4.23
N THR A 461 11.59 10.16 3.50
CA THR A 461 10.21 10.37 4.01
C THR A 461 9.26 9.23 3.62
N GLY A 462 9.79 8.09 3.16
CA GLY A 462 8.99 6.92 2.79
C GLY A 462 8.19 7.07 1.49
N GLN A 463 8.48 8.09 0.69
CA GLN A 463 7.84 8.36 -0.60
C GLN A 463 8.76 8.00 -1.76
N THR A 464 8.19 7.78 -2.95
CA THR A 464 8.96 7.47 -4.16
C THR A 464 8.72 8.54 -5.22
N LEU A 465 9.81 9.13 -5.71
CA LEU A 465 9.77 10.04 -6.85
C LEU A 465 9.66 9.23 -8.15
N ILE A 466 8.63 9.49 -8.96
CA ILE A 466 8.39 8.80 -10.24
C ILE A 466 9.42 9.22 -11.29
N GLU A 467 9.60 10.52 -11.47
CA GLU A 467 10.50 11.10 -12.46
C GLU A 467 11.11 12.40 -11.94
N ASN A 468 12.36 12.69 -12.34
CA ASN A 468 13.00 13.97 -12.03
C ASN A 468 12.57 15.00 -13.07
N LEU A 469 11.62 15.87 -12.71
CA LEU A 469 10.99 16.85 -13.59
C LEU A 469 11.78 18.16 -13.60
N ASN A 470 13.07 18.06 -13.93
CA ASN A 470 13.98 19.21 -13.91
C ASN A 470 13.67 20.22 -15.02
N GLY A 471 13.87 21.51 -14.71
CA GLY A 471 13.51 22.57 -15.66
C GLY A 471 14.40 22.65 -16.89
N THR A 472 15.64 22.17 -16.79
CA THR A 472 16.54 22.13 -17.94
C THR A 472 16.11 21.15 -19.03
N ASP A 473 15.54 20.01 -18.65
CA ASP A 473 15.02 19.00 -19.57
C ASP A 473 13.61 19.37 -20.06
N MET A 474 12.79 20.02 -19.23
CA MET A 474 11.44 20.46 -19.63
C MET A 474 11.45 21.59 -20.66
N PHE A 475 12.51 22.41 -20.71
CA PHE A 475 12.61 23.53 -21.66
C PHE A 475 12.54 23.10 -23.12
N LEU A 476 13.18 21.99 -23.49
CA LEU A 476 13.20 21.47 -24.87
C LEU A 476 11.79 21.10 -25.38
N PRO A 477 11.04 20.18 -24.74
CA PRO A 477 9.72 19.81 -25.20
C PRO A 477 8.71 20.97 -25.08
N LEU A 478 8.92 21.93 -24.17
CA LEU A 478 8.11 23.15 -24.13
C LEU A 478 8.33 24.03 -25.37
N CYS A 479 9.58 24.24 -25.81
CA CYS A 479 9.86 24.98 -27.04
C CYS A 479 9.31 24.26 -28.28
N GLU A 480 9.45 22.93 -28.34
CA GLU A 480 8.87 22.12 -29.41
C GLU A 480 7.33 22.20 -29.44
N MET A 481 6.69 22.14 -28.27
CA MET A 481 5.25 22.32 -28.12
C MET A 481 4.83 23.73 -28.58
N ALA A 482 5.55 24.77 -28.13
CA ALA A 482 5.25 26.15 -28.46
C ALA A 482 5.37 26.42 -29.96
N GLN A 483 6.42 25.93 -30.63
CA GLN A 483 6.55 26.04 -32.08
C GLN A 483 5.40 25.34 -32.81
N LYS A 484 5.06 24.10 -32.42
CA LYS A 484 3.97 23.32 -33.04
C LYS A 484 2.59 23.94 -32.86
N GLN A 485 2.35 24.60 -31.73
CA GLN A 485 1.07 25.23 -31.40
C GLN A 485 1.03 26.72 -31.77
N GLY A 486 2.14 27.28 -32.29
CA GLY A 486 2.25 28.69 -32.65
C GLY A 486 2.21 29.65 -31.46
N LEU A 487 2.58 29.18 -30.26
CA LEU A 487 2.57 29.94 -29.01
C LEU A 487 3.71 30.96 -28.95
N LYS A 488 3.47 32.05 -28.24
CA LYS A 488 4.41 33.15 -27.99
C LYS A 488 5.16 32.98 -26.67
N LEU A 489 6.48 33.03 -26.74
CA LEU A 489 7.37 32.97 -25.56
C LEU A 489 7.87 34.36 -25.17
N TRP A 490 8.10 34.56 -23.88
CA TRP A 490 8.73 35.76 -23.32
C TRP A 490 9.82 35.40 -22.32
N PHE A 491 10.97 36.09 -22.35
CA PHE A 491 12.14 35.77 -21.51
C PHE A 491 12.54 36.92 -20.58
N PHE A 492 12.23 36.79 -19.29
CA PHE A 492 12.62 37.73 -18.23
C PHE A 492 13.79 37.21 -17.39
N GLY A 493 14.81 38.02 -17.18
CA GLY A 493 15.88 37.73 -16.21
C GLY A 493 17.22 37.38 -16.85
N GLY A 494 18.16 36.90 -16.03
CA GLY A 494 19.55 36.73 -16.43
C GLY A 494 20.30 38.06 -16.61
N ARG A 495 21.61 37.96 -16.87
CA ARG A 495 22.43 39.13 -17.25
C ARG A 495 22.12 39.53 -18.69
N PRO A 496 22.35 40.80 -19.09
CA PRO A 496 22.09 41.27 -20.46
C PRO A 496 22.67 40.34 -21.53
N GLU A 497 23.94 39.96 -21.40
CA GLU A 497 24.64 39.09 -22.35
C GLU A 497 24.08 37.66 -22.37
N VAL A 498 23.61 37.15 -21.23
CA VAL A 498 23.03 35.81 -21.10
C VAL A 498 21.62 35.75 -21.71
N ASN A 499 20.80 36.78 -21.46
CA ASN A 499 19.44 36.87 -21.97
C ASN A 499 19.43 37.02 -23.51
N GLN A 500 20.30 37.88 -24.04
CA GLN A 500 20.45 38.05 -25.48
C GLN A 500 20.95 36.77 -26.15
N ALA A 501 21.99 36.14 -25.60
CA ALA A 501 22.52 34.87 -26.13
C ALA A 501 21.48 33.74 -26.09
N LEU A 502 20.66 33.67 -25.04
CA LEU A 502 19.55 32.71 -24.97
C LEU A 502 18.57 32.90 -26.14
N CYS A 503 18.11 34.12 -26.39
CA CYS A 503 17.16 34.38 -27.46
C CYS A 503 17.73 33.99 -28.83
N THR A 504 18.99 34.33 -29.10
CA THR A 504 19.69 33.93 -30.34
C THR A 504 19.76 32.41 -30.49
N GLN A 505 20.16 31.69 -29.44
CA GLN A 505 20.28 30.22 -29.48
C GLN A 505 18.92 29.52 -29.63
N VAL A 506 17.90 30.04 -28.94
CA VAL A 506 16.52 29.53 -29.03
C VAL A 506 15.97 29.73 -30.44
N GLN A 507 16.12 30.92 -31.01
CA GLN A 507 15.66 31.21 -32.37
C GLN A 507 16.41 30.38 -33.42
N ALA A 508 17.73 30.18 -33.26
CA ALA A 508 18.53 29.37 -34.16
C ALA A 508 18.10 27.88 -34.15
N ARG A 509 17.71 27.36 -32.98
CA ARG A 509 17.27 25.97 -32.83
C ARG A 509 15.82 25.74 -33.25
N TRP A 510 14.95 26.71 -33.05
CA TRP A 510 13.53 26.65 -33.43
C TRP A 510 13.15 27.88 -34.27
N PRO A 511 13.43 27.87 -35.59
CA PRO A 511 13.26 29.04 -36.45
C PRO A 511 11.84 29.57 -36.55
N GLN A 512 10.82 28.72 -36.31
CA GLN A 512 9.40 29.10 -36.37
C GLN A 512 8.83 29.49 -35.00
N LEU A 513 9.63 29.43 -33.93
CA LEU A 513 9.21 29.80 -32.60
C LEU A 513 9.02 31.32 -32.51
N LYS A 514 7.91 31.75 -31.89
CA LYS A 514 7.60 33.17 -31.71
C LYS A 514 8.16 33.64 -30.37
N ILE A 515 9.22 34.44 -30.40
CA ILE A 515 9.70 35.18 -29.23
C ILE A 515 9.01 36.54 -29.25
N ALA A 516 8.03 36.75 -28.37
CA ALA A 516 7.26 37.98 -28.31
C ALA A 516 8.04 39.13 -27.64
N GLY A 517 8.94 38.80 -26.72
CA GLY A 517 9.82 39.79 -26.09
C GLY A 517 10.82 39.16 -25.13
N SER A 518 11.76 39.99 -24.68
CA SER A 518 12.81 39.59 -23.72
C SER A 518 13.36 40.80 -22.98
N GLN A 519 13.64 40.65 -21.68
CA GLN A 519 14.29 41.68 -20.87
C GLN A 519 15.23 41.03 -19.83
N HIS A 520 16.41 41.63 -19.62
CA HIS A 520 17.33 41.18 -18.59
C HIS A 520 16.86 41.53 -17.17
N GLY A 521 17.39 40.84 -16.15
CA GLY A 521 16.94 41.01 -14.76
C GLY A 521 17.49 42.24 -14.02
N TYR A 522 18.52 42.90 -14.55
CA TYR A 522 19.21 44.03 -13.90
C TYR A 522 18.56 45.37 -14.27
N ILE A 523 17.30 45.55 -13.89
CA ILE A 523 16.52 46.77 -14.18
C ILE A 523 16.30 47.61 -12.91
N SER A 524 16.16 48.93 -13.05
CA SER A 524 15.85 49.80 -11.91
C SER A 524 14.38 49.64 -11.46
N PRO A 525 14.02 50.02 -10.22
CA PRO A 525 12.63 50.00 -9.74
C PRO A 525 11.68 50.78 -10.67
N ASP A 526 12.11 51.91 -11.20
CA ASP A 526 11.29 52.77 -12.07
C ASP A 526 10.98 52.12 -13.42
N GLN A 527 11.83 51.20 -13.89
CA GLN A 527 11.65 50.45 -15.13
C GLN A 527 10.68 49.27 -14.98
N HIS A 528 10.27 48.90 -13.75
CA HIS A 528 9.37 47.77 -13.54
C HIS A 528 7.96 48.03 -14.07
N ALA A 529 7.45 49.26 -13.96
CA ALA A 529 6.12 49.60 -14.47
C ALA A 529 6.06 49.44 -16.00
N GLU A 530 7.10 49.90 -16.70
CA GLU A 530 7.20 49.76 -18.16
C GLU A 530 7.39 48.30 -18.58
N LEU A 531 8.18 47.51 -17.85
CA LEU A 531 8.31 46.07 -18.06
C LEU A 531 6.95 45.35 -18.02
N LEU A 532 6.15 45.61 -16.97
CA LEU A 532 4.86 44.96 -16.79
C LEU A 532 3.88 45.36 -17.90
N LYS A 533 3.93 46.62 -18.34
CA LYS A 533 3.16 47.11 -19.48
C LYS A 533 3.57 46.42 -20.77
N GLN A 534 4.87 46.33 -21.05
CA GLN A 534 5.41 45.66 -22.23
C GLN A 534 4.98 44.18 -22.30
N ILE A 535 5.14 43.42 -21.21
CA ILE A 535 4.75 42.00 -21.19
C ILE A 535 3.25 41.84 -21.50
N ARG A 536 2.40 42.74 -20.99
CA ARG A 536 0.96 42.70 -21.25
C ARG A 536 0.62 43.04 -22.70
N GLU A 537 1.29 44.02 -23.29
CA GLU A 537 1.11 44.42 -24.69
C GLU A 537 1.57 43.33 -25.66
N ASP A 538 2.70 42.67 -25.36
CA ASP A 538 3.23 41.55 -26.14
C ASP A 538 2.30 40.32 -26.12
N ALA A 539 1.47 40.22 -25.07
CA ALA A 539 0.50 39.15 -24.81
C ALA A 539 1.09 37.74 -25.07
N PRO A 540 2.13 37.34 -24.31
CA PRO A 540 2.74 36.03 -24.46
C PRO A 540 1.84 34.92 -23.89
N ASP A 541 2.02 33.71 -24.40
CA ASP A 541 1.36 32.51 -23.86
C ASP A 541 2.18 31.90 -22.71
N ILE A 542 3.51 32.05 -22.78
CA ILE A 542 4.47 31.48 -21.83
C ILE A 542 5.53 32.52 -21.47
N LEU A 543 5.66 32.81 -20.18
CA LEU A 543 6.66 33.71 -19.60
C LEU A 543 7.69 32.93 -18.77
N PHE A 544 8.96 33.01 -19.15
CA PHE A 544 10.08 32.47 -18.39
C PHE A 544 10.72 33.54 -17.52
N VAL A 545 10.86 33.29 -16.22
CA VAL A 545 11.49 34.22 -15.25
C VAL A 545 12.72 33.57 -14.62
N ALA A 546 13.88 34.19 -14.83
CA ALA A 546 15.20 33.70 -14.43
C ALA A 546 15.95 34.71 -13.56
N MET A 547 15.38 35.07 -12.41
CA MET A 547 16.01 35.99 -11.43
C MET A 547 16.64 35.26 -10.24
N GLY A 548 16.45 33.94 -10.16
CA GLY A 548 16.93 33.11 -9.05
C GLY A 548 15.98 33.11 -7.86
N ALA A 549 15.95 31.99 -7.15
CA ALA A 549 15.19 31.87 -5.91
C ALA A 549 15.88 32.66 -4.77
N PRO A 550 15.12 33.38 -3.93
CA PRO A 550 13.66 33.44 -3.86
C PRO A 550 13.02 34.61 -4.63
N GLN A 551 13.80 35.40 -5.38
CA GLN A 551 13.34 36.67 -5.96
C GLN A 551 12.33 36.45 -7.09
N GLN A 552 12.56 35.45 -7.94
CA GLN A 552 11.67 35.16 -9.06
C GLN A 552 10.27 34.72 -8.60
N GLU A 553 10.16 33.83 -7.60
CA GLU A 553 8.85 33.34 -7.14
C GLU A 553 8.04 34.44 -6.46
N ARG A 554 8.70 35.34 -5.72
CA ARG A 554 8.03 36.50 -5.14
C ARG A 554 7.56 37.49 -6.19
N TRP A 555 8.39 37.79 -7.18
CA TRP A 555 8.00 38.67 -8.27
C TRP A 555 6.79 38.11 -9.03
N ILE A 556 6.81 36.81 -9.33
CA ILE A 556 5.66 36.14 -9.97
C ILE A 556 4.43 36.20 -9.06
N GLN A 557 4.56 35.90 -7.77
CA GLN A 557 3.44 35.96 -6.82
C GLN A 557 2.77 37.34 -6.81
N VAL A 558 3.56 38.42 -6.83
CA VAL A 558 3.04 39.80 -6.79
C VAL A 558 2.42 40.24 -8.11
N HIS A 559 2.95 39.79 -9.25
CA HIS A 559 2.59 40.36 -10.56
C HIS A 559 1.79 39.42 -11.48
N ALA A 560 1.67 38.13 -11.17
CA ALA A 560 1.00 37.15 -12.04
C ALA A 560 -0.41 37.57 -12.44
N GLU A 561 -1.24 37.96 -11.47
CA GLU A 561 -2.64 38.35 -11.72
C GLU A 561 -2.75 39.55 -12.67
N LEU A 562 -1.83 40.53 -12.54
CA LEU A 562 -1.77 41.70 -13.41
C LEU A 562 -1.34 41.34 -14.84
N LEU A 563 -0.39 40.42 -14.98
CA LEU A 563 0.19 40.05 -16.27
C LEU A 563 -0.76 39.18 -17.12
N GLN A 564 -1.61 38.38 -16.49
CA GLN A 564 -2.57 37.47 -17.13
C GLN A 564 -1.96 36.49 -18.16
N VAL A 565 -0.64 36.25 -18.09
CA VAL A 565 0.02 35.26 -18.95
C VAL A 565 -0.47 33.85 -18.55
N PRO A 566 -0.89 33.00 -19.51
CA PRO A 566 -1.40 31.65 -19.22
C PRO A 566 -0.40 30.74 -18.49
N LEU A 567 0.90 30.81 -18.80
CA LEU A 567 1.93 30.04 -18.10
C LEU A 567 3.11 30.94 -17.69
N ILE A 568 3.40 30.98 -16.39
CA ILE A 568 4.56 31.71 -15.85
C ILE A 568 5.47 30.73 -15.11
N LEU A 569 6.73 30.60 -15.55
CA LEU A 569 7.70 29.67 -14.99
C LEU A 569 8.84 30.40 -14.27
N GLY A 570 9.09 30.02 -13.01
CA GLY A 570 10.33 30.36 -12.32
C GLY A 570 11.41 29.34 -12.67
N VAL A 571 12.41 29.71 -13.48
CA VAL A 571 13.38 28.75 -14.07
C VAL A 571 14.79 28.83 -13.51
N GLY A 572 15.07 29.79 -12.63
CA GLY A 572 16.38 29.92 -11.99
C GLY A 572 17.52 30.05 -13.00
N GLY A 573 18.54 29.19 -12.88
CA GLY A 573 19.74 29.23 -13.72
C GLY A 573 19.59 28.61 -15.12
N LEU A 574 18.37 28.43 -15.64
CA LEU A 574 18.12 27.85 -16.97
C LEU A 574 18.83 28.64 -18.08
N PHE A 575 18.80 29.97 -18.00
CA PHE A 575 19.33 30.84 -19.04
C PHE A 575 20.85 30.68 -19.20
N ASP A 576 21.58 30.42 -18.12
CA ASP A 576 23.03 30.19 -18.16
C ASP A 576 23.41 28.91 -18.95
N PHE A 577 22.54 27.90 -18.97
CA PHE A 577 22.78 26.67 -19.74
C PHE A 577 22.50 26.84 -21.22
N TYR A 578 21.36 27.47 -21.57
CA TYR A 578 20.93 27.59 -22.96
C TYR A 578 21.54 28.78 -23.69
N SER A 579 22.16 29.74 -22.98
CA SER A 579 23.04 30.76 -23.56
C SER A 579 24.43 30.22 -23.93
N GLY A 580 24.79 29.00 -23.50
CA GLY A 580 26.12 28.41 -23.72
C GLY A 580 27.20 28.88 -22.74
N ARG A 581 26.85 29.70 -21.74
CA ARG A 581 27.80 30.19 -20.72
C ARG A 581 28.36 29.06 -19.84
N ILE A 582 27.52 28.11 -19.45
CA ILE A 582 27.89 27.02 -18.53
C ILE A 582 27.66 25.68 -19.23
N PRO A 583 28.70 24.84 -19.40
CA PRO A 583 28.53 23.51 -19.98
C PRO A 583 27.70 22.60 -19.08
N ARG A 584 26.76 21.88 -19.69
CA ARG A 584 25.94 20.89 -18.99
C ARG A 584 26.78 19.72 -18.49
N ALA A 585 26.37 19.11 -17.38
CA ALA A 585 27.06 17.92 -16.87
C ALA A 585 27.00 16.76 -17.89
N PRO A 586 28.08 15.97 -18.02
CA PRO A 586 28.08 14.74 -18.80
C PRO A 586 26.90 13.82 -18.46
N LEU A 587 26.37 13.10 -19.46
CA LEU A 587 25.21 12.20 -19.29
C LEU A 587 25.41 11.18 -18.17
N LEU A 588 26.64 10.67 -18.00
CA LEU A 588 26.98 9.71 -16.96
C LEU A 588 26.78 10.29 -15.56
N LEU A 589 27.29 11.51 -15.30
CA LEU A 589 27.13 12.17 -14.00
C LEU A 589 25.66 12.49 -13.71
N ARG A 590 24.88 12.85 -14.74
CA ARG A 590 23.43 13.06 -14.61
C ARG A 590 22.70 11.77 -14.23
N ARG A 591 23.00 10.65 -14.90
CA ARG A 591 22.42 9.33 -14.58
C ARG A 591 22.80 8.84 -13.18
N LEU A 592 23.99 9.20 -12.70
CA LEU A 592 24.44 8.90 -11.35
C LEU A 592 23.93 9.88 -10.28
N GLY A 593 23.20 10.95 -10.67
CA GLY A 593 22.70 11.97 -9.75
C GLY A 593 23.78 12.89 -9.17
N LEU A 594 24.98 12.92 -9.79
CA LEU A 594 26.16 13.68 -9.39
C LEU A 594 26.28 15.03 -10.12
N GLU A 595 25.21 15.52 -10.74
CA GLU A 595 25.23 16.80 -11.44
C GLU A 595 25.65 17.99 -10.54
N TRP A 596 25.39 17.89 -9.25
CA TRP A 596 25.79 18.89 -8.27
C TRP A 596 27.31 19.01 -8.09
N THR A 597 28.09 17.92 -8.25
CA THR A 597 29.55 17.98 -8.14
C THR A 597 30.15 18.71 -9.34
N TRP A 598 29.61 18.44 -10.54
CA TRP A 598 29.98 19.13 -11.77
C TRP A 598 29.71 20.65 -11.68
N ARG A 599 28.59 21.04 -11.07
CA ARG A 599 28.29 22.46 -10.81
C ARG A 599 29.21 23.08 -9.76
N LEU A 600 29.49 22.38 -8.66
CA LEU A 600 30.38 22.89 -7.62
C LEU A 600 31.80 23.13 -8.16
N LEU A 601 32.29 22.28 -9.05
CA LEU A 601 33.61 22.46 -9.67
C LEU A 601 33.68 23.70 -10.57
N GLN A 602 32.59 24.07 -11.24
CA GLN A 602 32.54 25.23 -12.12
C GLN A 602 32.40 26.55 -11.36
N GLU A 603 31.65 26.56 -10.25
CA GLU A 603 31.41 27.77 -9.45
C GLU A 603 31.57 27.52 -7.95
N PRO A 604 32.78 27.16 -7.48
CA PRO A 604 33.01 26.74 -6.10
C PRO A 604 32.69 27.85 -5.10
N SER A 605 33.11 29.09 -5.37
CA SER A 605 32.87 30.25 -4.51
C SER A 605 31.38 30.58 -4.31
N ARG A 606 30.55 30.31 -5.31
CA ARG A 606 29.10 30.57 -5.29
C ARG A 606 28.32 29.43 -4.64
N LEU A 607 28.68 28.17 -4.94
CA LEU A 607 27.84 27.02 -4.65
C LEU A 607 28.27 26.18 -3.43
N TRP A 608 29.45 26.45 -2.84
CA TRP A 608 29.94 25.65 -1.70
C TRP A 608 28.99 25.65 -0.50
N LYS A 609 28.42 26.82 -0.11
CA LYS A 609 27.47 26.91 1.02
C LYS A 609 26.24 26.04 0.78
N ARG A 610 25.71 26.08 -0.44
CA ARG A 610 24.53 25.32 -0.86
C ARG A 610 24.77 23.82 -0.77
N TYR A 611 25.90 23.32 -1.26
CA TYR A 611 26.13 21.88 -1.33
C TYR A 611 26.79 21.30 -0.07
N ILE A 612 27.78 21.97 0.51
CA ILE A 612 28.55 21.44 1.66
C ILE A 612 27.79 21.62 2.97
N LEU A 613 27.11 22.75 3.17
CA LEU A 613 26.32 23.01 4.39
C LEU A 613 24.83 22.71 4.17
N GLY A 614 24.29 23.11 3.01
CA GLY A 614 22.87 22.97 2.72
C GLY A 614 22.40 21.52 2.56
N ASN A 615 23.15 20.65 1.86
CA ASN A 615 22.71 19.25 1.68
C ASN A 615 22.64 18.46 2.99
N PRO A 616 23.65 18.50 3.90
CA PRO A 616 23.54 17.85 5.21
C PRO A 616 22.36 18.39 6.04
N LEU A 617 22.16 19.72 6.04
CA LEU A 617 21.04 20.34 6.73
C LEU A 617 19.68 19.88 6.17
N PHE A 618 19.57 19.76 4.84
CA PHE A 618 18.39 19.25 4.17
C PHE A 618 18.09 17.80 4.60
N VAL A 619 19.10 16.92 4.58
CA VAL A 619 18.97 15.52 5.02
C VAL A 619 18.51 15.44 6.47
N TRP A 620 19.11 16.23 7.36
CA TRP A 620 18.70 16.29 8.77
C TRP A 620 17.24 16.72 8.93
N ARG A 621 16.80 17.75 8.19
CA ARG A 621 15.39 18.21 8.20
C ARG A 621 14.44 17.13 7.70
N MET A 622 14.79 16.40 6.63
CA MET A 622 13.99 15.28 6.12
C MET A 622 13.83 14.16 7.14
N LEU A 623 14.93 13.77 7.80
CA LEU A 623 14.92 12.75 8.85
C LEU A 623 14.06 13.15 10.07
N ARG A 624 14.05 14.45 10.42
CA ARG A 624 13.20 14.97 11.50
C ARG A 624 11.72 15.01 11.08
N ALA A 625 11.43 15.46 9.86
CA ALA A 625 10.05 15.56 9.35
C ALA A 625 9.38 14.18 9.23
N GLY A 626 10.12 13.15 8.79
CA GLY A 626 9.62 11.76 8.76
C GLY A 626 9.25 11.18 10.13
N ARG A 627 9.63 11.84 11.24
CA ARG A 627 9.28 11.44 12.62
C ARG A 627 8.09 12.23 13.21
N GLN A 628 7.55 13.24 12.51
CA GLN A 628 6.59 14.21 13.05
C GLN A 628 5.28 14.34 12.25
N ALA A 629 4.87 13.33 11.48
CA ALA A 629 3.54 13.34 10.85
C ALA A 629 2.44 13.49 11.93
N PRO A 630 1.36 14.25 11.67
CA PRO A 630 0.48 14.79 12.69
C PRO A 630 -0.20 13.69 13.51
N ARG A 631 -0.05 13.80 14.83
CA ARG A 631 -0.85 13.06 15.81
C ARG A 631 -2.28 13.58 15.71
N PHE A 632 -3.17 12.81 15.08
CA PHE A 632 -4.59 13.05 15.23
C PHE A 632 -5.02 12.53 16.61
N SER A 633 -5.61 13.45 17.37
CA SER A 633 -6.37 13.23 18.61
C SER A 633 -7.58 12.36 18.39
#